data_AF-A0A212FK33-F1
#
_entry.id   AF-A0A212FK33-F1
#
_cell.length_a   1.000
_cell.length_b   1.000
_cell.length_c   1.000
_cell.angle_alpha   90.00
_cell.angle_beta   90.00
_cell.angle_gamma   90.00
#
_symmetry.space_group_name_H-M   'P 1'
#
loop_
_entity.id
_entity.type
_entity.pdbx_description
1 polymer ?
#
loop_
_entity_poly.entity_id
_entity_poly.type
_entity_poly.pdbx_seq_one_letter_code
_entity_poly.pdbx_strand_id
1 'polypeptide(L)'
;MDKGRVTYCTDLEKSVIITNFERRGWIQVGSEEEWNFYWSFTQNCRNIFSIESGYRMNDNQIINHFPNHYELSRKDLLVKNIKRYRKELEREGNPLAEKKEVTLANGQTVTRYIHLDFIPVTYVLPADYNMFVEEYRKSPQSTWIMKPCGKSQGAGIFLINKLSKLKKWSREAKTPLHPQLGSKESYVISRYIDNPLLIGGKKFDLRLYVLITSFRPLKAYLFQHGFCRFCTVKYDTSVTELDNMYVHLTNVSVQKHGGDYNSLHGGKMSIQNFRLYLEGTRGRSVTDKLFADMQWLIVHSLKAVAPVMANDRHCFECYGYDIIIDNALKPWLVEVNASPSLQSTTHSDRILKYKLIDNIVSVVVPPGGIPDARWNKIPTPEALGDFDVLIDEELMEKEDSAPRNSKSNRCKP
;
A
#
# COMPACT_ATOMS: atom_id res chain seq x y z
N MET A 1 29.33 15.84 -27.12
CA MET A 1 28.25 15.21 -26.34
C MET A 1 28.60 15.35 -24.87
N ASP A 2 27.79 16.12 -24.16
CA ASP A 2 28.03 16.66 -22.82
C ASP A 2 27.91 15.52 -21.78
N LYS A 3 29.02 14.86 -21.43
CA LYS A 3 29.08 13.62 -20.63
C LYS A 3 28.71 13.78 -19.12
N GLY A 4 27.90 14.78 -18.75
CA GLY A 4 27.64 15.07 -17.34
C GLY A 4 26.27 15.62 -16.98
N ARG A 5 25.35 15.84 -17.93
CA ARG A 5 24.02 16.38 -17.61
C ARG A 5 22.97 15.28 -17.63
N VAL A 6 22.36 15.00 -16.49
CA VAL A 6 21.27 14.03 -16.35
C VAL A 6 19.99 14.64 -16.89
N THR A 7 19.30 13.93 -17.77
CA THR A 7 18.00 14.32 -18.31
C THR A 7 16.86 13.58 -17.61
N TYR A 8 15.72 14.24 -17.44
CA TYR A 8 14.53 13.62 -16.87
C TYR A 8 13.29 13.87 -17.73
N CYS A 9 12.38 12.90 -17.71
CA CYS A 9 11.05 13.00 -18.28
C CYS A 9 10.02 12.82 -17.15
N THR A 10 8.88 13.50 -17.25
CA THR A 10 7.77 13.30 -16.30
C THR A 10 6.44 13.42 -17.03
N ASP A 11 5.53 12.48 -16.76
CA ASP A 11 4.13 12.58 -17.21
C ASP A 11 3.28 13.42 -16.23
N LEU A 12 3.87 13.77 -15.07
CA LEU A 12 3.20 14.50 -14.00
C LEU A 12 3.83 15.87 -13.81
N GLU A 13 3.07 16.91 -14.16
CA GLU A 13 3.39 18.30 -13.85
C GLU A 13 3.05 18.62 -12.39
N LYS A 14 3.85 18.07 -11.46
CA LYS A 14 3.76 18.36 -10.03
C LYS A 14 5.03 19.05 -9.55
N SER A 15 4.86 20.17 -8.86
CA SER A 15 5.99 20.95 -8.32
C SER A 15 6.92 20.14 -7.43
N VAL A 16 6.40 19.20 -6.64
CA VAL A 16 7.23 18.31 -5.80
C VAL A 16 8.13 17.38 -6.60
N ILE A 17 7.81 17.09 -7.87
CA ILE A 17 8.65 16.31 -8.78
C ILE A 17 9.65 17.25 -9.47
N ILE A 18 9.12 18.25 -10.18
CA ILE A 18 9.89 19.19 -11.01
C ILE A 18 10.97 19.88 -10.17
N THR A 19 10.60 20.49 -9.03
CA THR A 19 11.54 21.20 -8.16
C THR A 19 12.61 20.26 -7.58
N ASN A 20 12.30 18.98 -7.36
CA ASN A 20 13.30 18.01 -6.89
C ASN A 20 14.36 17.74 -7.95
N PHE A 21 13.95 17.59 -9.21
CA PHE A 21 14.87 17.31 -10.31
C PHE A 21 15.65 18.55 -10.73
N GLU A 22 15.02 19.71 -10.81
CA GLU A 22 15.69 20.98 -11.14
C GLU A 22 16.75 21.36 -10.10
N ARG A 23 16.49 21.13 -8.80
CA ARG A 23 17.48 21.38 -7.73
C ARG A 23 18.70 20.47 -7.82
N ARG A 24 18.60 19.34 -8.51
CA ARG A 24 19.73 18.44 -8.82
C ARG A 24 20.47 18.86 -10.10
N GLY A 25 20.03 19.93 -10.75
CA GLY A 25 20.58 20.38 -12.03
C GLY A 25 20.17 19.50 -13.21
N TRP A 26 19.13 18.67 -13.06
CA TRP A 26 18.65 17.81 -14.15
C TRP A 26 17.86 18.61 -15.17
N ILE A 27 17.96 18.21 -16.45
CA ILE A 27 17.31 18.90 -17.57
C ILE A 27 16.05 18.14 -17.96
N GLN A 28 14.92 18.84 -18.05
CA GLN A 28 13.68 18.24 -18.53
C GLN A 28 13.73 18.01 -20.05
N VAL A 29 13.31 16.83 -20.49
CA VAL A 29 13.19 16.45 -21.90
C VAL A 29 11.83 15.80 -22.17
N GLY A 30 11.42 15.77 -23.44
CA GLY A 30 10.23 15.06 -23.90
C GLY A 30 10.35 13.54 -23.79
N SER A 31 9.20 12.84 -23.86
CA SER A 31 9.15 11.37 -23.78
C SER A 31 9.73 10.66 -25.01
N GLU A 32 9.84 11.37 -26.14
CA GLU A 32 10.45 10.89 -27.39
C GLU A 32 11.97 11.16 -27.47
N GLU A 33 12.50 11.94 -26.52
CA GLU A 33 13.93 12.29 -26.44
C GLU A 33 14.71 11.29 -25.56
N GLU A 34 16.04 11.39 -25.55
CA GLU A 34 16.88 10.60 -24.64
C GLU A 34 16.78 11.09 -23.19
N TRP A 35 16.07 10.33 -22.36
CA TRP A 35 15.93 10.54 -20.91
C TRP A 35 16.77 9.55 -20.11
N ASN A 36 17.27 9.96 -18.93
CA ASN A 36 17.91 9.06 -17.96
C ASN A 36 16.95 8.65 -16.83
N PHE A 37 16.03 9.53 -16.45
CA PHE A 37 15.10 9.28 -15.36
C PHE A 37 13.68 9.62 -15.79
N TYR A 38 12.76 8.64 -15.77
CA TYR A 38 11.36 8.86 -16.14
C TYR A 38 10.44 8.68 -14.93
N TRP A 39 9.82 9.78 -14.51
CA TRP A 39 8.67 9.76 -13.61
C TRP A 39 7.37 9.63 -14.40
N SER A 40 7.00 8.41 -14.77
CA SER A 40 5.88 8.12 -15.68
C SER A 40 4.55 7.88 -14.95
N PHE A 41 3.46 7.88 -15.71
CA PHE A 41 2.24 7.17 -15.36
C PHE A 41 2.44 5.65 -15.48
N THR A 42 1.64 4.89 -14.73
CA THR A 42 1.63 3.42 -14.82
C THR A 42 1.31 2.93 -16.22
N GLN A 43 0.40 3.60 -16.95
CA GLN A 43 0.07 3.25 -18.33
C GLN A 43 1.26 3.39 -19.27
N ASN A 44 2.01 4.49 -19.15
CA ASN A 44 3.15 4.75 -20.01
C ASN A 44 4.28 3.77 -19.72
N CYS A 45 4.55 3.47 -18.45
CA CYS A 45 5.46 2.36 -18.08
C CYS A 45 5.03 1.05 -18.74
N ARG A 46 3.75 0.66 -18.65
CA ARG A 46 3.27 -0.57 -19.30
C ARG A 46 3.46 -0.57 -20.81
N ASN A 47 3.26 0.58 -21.46
CA ASN A 47 3.47 0.71 -22.90
C ASN A 47 4.95 0.56 -23.26
N ILE A 48 5.86 1.17 -22.49
CA ILE A 48 7.32 1.04 -22.71
C ILE A 48 7.75 -0.42 -22.65
N PHE A 49 7.27 -1.17 -21.66
CA PHE A 49 7.56 -2.60 -21.48
C PHE A 49 6.72 -3.54 -22.34
N SER A 50 5.81 -3.03 -23.17
CA SER A 50 4.98 -3.88 -24.02
C SER A 50 5.83 -4.49 -25.14
N ILE A 51 5.48 -5.70 -25.58
CA ILE A 51 6.17 -6.34 -26.71
C ILE A 51 5.98 -5.51 -27.99
N GLU A 52 4.85 -4.83 -28.12
CA GLU A 52 4.48 -4.01 -29.28
C GLU A 52 5.34 -2.74 -29.40
N SER A 53 5.87 -2.20 -28.30
CA SER A 53 6.72 -1.01 -28.35
C SER A 53 8.08 -1.30 -28.99
N GLY A 54 8.58 -2.54 -28.85
CA GLY A 54 9.95 -2.92 -29.22
C GLY A 54 11.05 -2.14 -28.47
N TYR A 55 10.68 -1.31 -27.48
CA TYR A 55 11.59 -0.41 -26.81
C TYR A 55 12.50 -1.17 -25.84
N ARG A 56 13.80 -0.88 -25.89
CA ARG A 56 14.80 -1.43 -24.97
C ARG A 56 15.44 -0.29 -24.21
N MET A 57 15.33 -0.34 -22.89
CA MET A 57 15.98 0.64 -22.04
C MET A 57 17.49 0.44 -22.02
N ASN A 58 18.21 1.55 -21.98
CA ASN A 58 19.65 1.60 -21.78
C ASN A 58 20.01 1.46 -20.29
N ASP A 59 21.23 1.03 -20.01
CA ASP A 59 21.75 0.91 -18.63
C ASP A 59 21.62 2.22 -17.84
N ASN A 60 21.63 3.39 -18.49
CA ASN A 60 21.52 4.69 -17.85
C ASN A 60 20.08 5.20 -17.68
N GLN A 61 19.08 4.31 -17.76
CA GLN A 61 17.67 4.62 -17.65
C GLN A 61 17.04 4.02 -16.40
N ILE A 62 16.20 4.80 -15.72
CA ILE A 62 15.43 4.36 -14.56
C ILE A 62 13.99 4.89 -14.66
N ILE A 63 13.01 4.07 -14.26
CA ILE A 63 11.58 4.38 -14.30
C ILE A 63 10.87 4.01 -12.98
N ASN A 64 9.90 4.82 -12.58
CA ASN A 64 9.23 4.79 -11.27
C ASN A 64 8.09 3.76 -11.12
N HIS A 65 8.00 2.76 -11.99
CA HIS A 65 6.99 1.70 -11.93
C HIS A 65 7.53 0.34 -12.36
N PHE A 66 7.01 -0.73 -11.76
CA PHE A 66 7.08 -2.07 -12.34
C PHE A 66 5.92 -2.27 -13.34
N PRO A 67 6.14 -2.90 -14.50
CA PRO A 67 5.10 -3.03 -15.54
C PRO A 67 3.88 -3.83 -15.08
N ASN A 68 4.04 -4.72 -14.10
CA ASN A 68 2.95 -5.47 -13.48
C ASN A 68 2.66 -5.08 -12.03
N HIS A 69 2.89 -3.81 -11.65
CA HIS A 69 2.55 -3.23 -10.34
C HIS A 69 1.14 -3.58 -9.82
N TYR A 70 0.21 -3.82 -10.76
CA TYR A 70 -1.18 -4.16 -10.46
C TYR A 70 -1.35 -5.50 -9.74
N GLU A 71 -0.35 -6.39 -9.73
CA GLU A 71 -0.35 -7.60 -8.90
C GLU A 71 -0.44 -7.31 -7.40
N LEU A 72 0.11 -6.18 -6.97
CA LEU A 72 0.01 -5.68 -5.60
C LEU A 72 -1.13 -4.67 -5.44
N SER A 73 -1.35 -3.78 -6.43
CA SER A 73 -2.26 -2.65 -6.26
C SER A 73 -3.72 -2.91 -6.62
N ARG A 74 -4.02 -3.96 -7.41
CA ARG A 74 -5.41 -4.37 -7.65
C ARG A 74 -5.92 -5.23 -6.50
N LYS A 75 -7.13 -4.93 -6.04
CA LYS A 75 -7.70 -5.53 -4.81
C LYS A 75 -7.93 -7.05 -4.94
N ASP A 76 -8.36 -7.51 -6.11
CA ASP A 76 -8.55 -8.94 -6.40
C ASP A 76 -7.22 -9.70 -6.44
N LEU A 77 -6.20 -9.14 -7.11
CA LEU A 77 -4.87 -9.74 -7.21
C LEU A 77 -4.12 -9.74 -5.88
N LEU A 78 -4.18 -8.67 -5.10
CA LEU A 78 -3.62 -8.60 -3.74
C LEU A 78 -4.13 -9.77 -2.88
N VAL A 79 -5.45 -9.96 -2.84
CA VAL A 79 -6.07 -11.04 -2.05
C VAL A 79 -5.71 -12.41 -2.61
N LYS A 80 -5.69 -12.57 -3.94
CA LYS A 80 -5.30 -13.82 -4.60
C LYS A 80 -3.85 -14.19 -4.28
N ASN A 81 -2.92 -13.22 -4.36
CA ASN A 81 -1.49 -13.41 -4.10
C ASN A 81 -1.25 -13.77 -2.62
N ILE A 82 -1.91 -13.10 -1.67
CA ILE A 82 -1.81 -13.46 -0.24
C ILE A 82 -2.39 -14.85 0.04
N LYS A 83 -3.54 -15.20 -0.57
CA LYS A 83 -4.13 -16.55 -0.43
C LYS A 83 -3.19 -17.63 -0.98
N ARG A 84 -2.53 -17.38 -2.12
CA ARG A 84 -1.52 -18.29 -2.69
C ARG A 84 -0.34 -18.46 -1.74
N TYR A 85 0.24 -17.35 -1.30
CA TYR A 85 1.39 -17.34 -0.38
C TYR A 85 1.14 -18.14 0.90
N ARG A 86 -0.02 -17.93 1.54
CA ARG A 86 -0.39 -18.68 2.74
C ARG A 86 -0.49 -20.20 2.47
N LYS A 87 -1.09 -20.61 1.35
CA LYS A 87 -1.21 -22.03 0.95
C LYS A 87 0.15 -22.66 0.62
N GLU A 88 1.05 -21.91 0.00
CA GLU A 88 2.41 -22.36 -0.28
C GLU A 88 3.15 -22.66 1.03
N LEU A 89 3.09 -21.73 1.99
CA LEU A 89 3.66 -21.91 3.32
C LEU A 89 3.06 -23.09 4.09
N GLU A 90 1.74 -23.32 3.98
CA GLU A 90 1.09 -24.50 4.57
C GLU A 90 1.65 -25.80 4.02
N ARG A 91 1.77 -25.89 2.69
CA ARG A 91 2.30 -27.06 1.99
C ARG A 91 3.76 -27.34 2.35
N GLU A 92 4.52 -26.28 2.64
CA GLU A 92 5.91 -26.36 3.08
C GLU A 92 6.06 -26.64 4.59
N GLY A 93 4.94 -26.69 5.35
CA GLY A 93 4.99 -26.85 6.80
C GLY A 93 5.64 -25.67 7.52
N ASN A 94 5.65 -24.49 6.90
CA ASN A 94 6.30 -23.30 7.45
C ASN A 94 5.52 -22.79 8.68
N PRO A 95 6.19 -22.51 9.82
CA PRO A 95 5.54 -22.00 11.04
C PRO A 95 4.71 -20.73 10.83
N LEU A 96 5.03 -19.91 9.82
CA LEU A 96 4.26 -18.71 9.48
C LEU A 96 2.81 -19.03 9.07
N ALA A 97 2.55 -20.24 8.58
CA ALA A 97 1.23 -20.72 8.22
C ALA A 97 0.44 -21.31 9.40
N GLU A 98 0.96 -21.23 10.64
CA GLU A 98 0.27 -21.71 11.82
C GLU A 98 -1.11 -21.07 11.97
N LYS A 99 -2.09 -21.90 12.35
CA LYS A 99 -3.49 -21.53 12.52
C LYS A 99 -3.94 -21.83 13.94
N LYS A 100 -4.85 -20.99 14.44
CA LYS A 100 -5.57 -21.21 15.69
C LYS A 100 -7.07 -21.07 15.50
N GLU A 101 -7.81 -21.76 16.34
CA GLU A 101 -9.24 -21.53 16.50
C GLU A 101 -9.46 -20.25 17.31
N VAL A 102 -10.39 -19.43 16.85
CA VAL A 102 -10.78 -18.18 17.51
C VAL A 102 -12.29 -18.16 17.61
N THR A 103 -12.81 -18.04 18.83
CA THR A 103 -14.22 -17.81 19.08
C THR A 103 -14.54 -16.33 18.85
N LEU A 104 -15.39 -16.05 17.87
CA LEU A 104 -15.87 -14.72 17.57
C LEU A 104 -16.89 -14.26 18.64
N ALA A 105 -17.14 -12.95 18.72
CA ALA A 105 -18.08 -12.38 19.68
C ALA A 105 -19.53 -12.92 19.56
N ASN A 106 -19.89 -13.50 18.42
CA ASN A 106 -21.18 -14.15 18.18
C ASN A 106 -21.20 -15.64 18.61
N GLY A 107 -20.16 -16.12 19.30
CA GLY A 107 -20.01 -17.52 19.74
C GLY A 107 -19.50 -18.49 18.67
N GLN A 108 -19.27 -18.02 17.44
CA GLN A 108 -18.82 -18.87 16.34
C GLN A 108 -17.31 -19.11 16.41
N THR A 109 -16.88 -20.38 16.39
CA THR A 109 -15.46 -20.74 16.25
C THR A 109 -15.04 -20.66 14.79
N VAL A 110 -13.96 -19.94 14.50
CA VAL A 110 -13.35 -19.84 13.17
C VAL A 110 -11.85 -20.09 13.24
N THR A 111 -11.30 -20.77 12.24
CA THR A 111 -9.86 -20.95 12.10
C THR A 111 -9.22 -19.72 11.46
N ARG A 112 -8.18 -19.18 12.08
CA ARG A 112 -7.42 -18.03 11.55
C ARG A 112 -5.93 -18.28 11.62
N TYR A 113 -5.19 -17.69 10.68
CA TYR A 113 -3.73 -17.68 10.74
C TYR A 113 -3.27 -16.87 11.95
N ILE A 114 -2.21 -17.31 12.61
CA ILE A 114 -1.63 -16.59 13.75
C ILE A 114 -0.81 -15.41 13.25
N HIS A 115 0.10 -15.66 12.32
CA HIS A 115 1.08 -14.67 11.86
C HIS A 115 0.62 -13.90 10.62
N LEU A 116 -0.24 -14.51 9.81
CA LEU A 116 -0.60 -13.97 8.50
C LEU A 116 -2.05 -13.47 8.42
N ASP A 117 -2.78 -13.30 9.53
CA ASP A 117 -4.17 -12.80 9.53
C ASP A 117 -4.25 -11.26 9.51
N PHE A 118 -3.76 -10.63 8.45
CA PHE A 118 -3.67 -9.16 8.33
C PHE A 118 -4.48 -8.56 7.17
N ILE A 119 -5.25 -9.34 6.42
CA ILE A 119 -6.22 -8.84 5.44
C ILE A 119 -7.65 -9.25 5.83
N PRO A 120 -8.66 -8.37 5.64
CA PRO A 120 -10.04 -8.76 5.86
C PRO A 120 -10.46 -9.93 4.97
N VAL A 121 -11.37 -10.78 5.48
CA VAL A 121 -11.99 -11.86 4.70
C VAL A 121 -12.60 -11.24 3.44
N THR A 122 -12.15 -11.69 2.27
CA THR A 122 -12.48 -11.08 0.99
C THR A 122 -12.74 -12.13 -0.09
N TYR A 123 -13.76 -11.85 -0.91
CA TYR A 123 -14.21 -12.66 -2.03
C TYR A 123 -14.25 -11.81 -3.32
N VAL A 124 -13.90 -12.42 -4.45
CA VAL A 124 -13.90 -11.75 -5.77
C VAL A 124 -15.19 -12.10 -6.52
N LEU A 125 -16.01 -11.11 -6.84
CA LEU A 125 -17.27 -11.30 -7.54
C LEU A 125 -17.11 -11.10 -9.05
N PRO A 126 -17.80 -11.91 -9.89
CA PRO A 126 -18.84 -12.89 -9.51
C PRO A 126 -18.32 -14.28 -9.13
N ALA A 127 -17.02 -14.57 -9.28
CA ALA A 127 -16.46 -15.92 -9.15
C ALA A 127 -16.71 -16.57 -7.77
N ASP A 128 -16.55 -15.81 -6.69
CA ASP A 128 -16.66 -16.29 -5.32
C ASP A 128 -18.06 -16.05 -4.71
N TYR A 129 -19.09 -15.79 -5.52
CA TYR A 129 -20.42 -15.42 -5.01
C TYR A 129 -21.00 -16.45 -4.03
N ASN A 130 -20.94 -17.74 -4.39
CA ASN A 130 -21.50 -18.79 -3.54
C ASN A 130 -20.74 -18.91 -2.21
N MET A 131 -19.40 -18.82 -2.25
CA MET A 131 -18.56 -18.83 -1.05
C MET A 131 -18.88 -17.64 -0.13
N PHE A 132 -19.06 -16.46 -0.71
CA PHE A 132 -19.48 -15.28 0.05
C PHE A 132 -20.86 -15.49 0.70
N VAL A 133 -21.84 -16.03 -0.03
CA VAL A 133 -23.19 -16.25 0.50
C VAL A 133 -23.18 -17.26 1.65
N GLU A 134 -22.39 -18.33 1.54
CA GLU A 134 -22.18 -19.29 2.62
C GLU A 134 -21.56 -18.62 3.86
N GLU A 135 -20.52 -17.80 3.68
CA GLU A 135 -19.90 -17.09 4.78
C GLU A 135 -20.84 -16.08 5.44
N TYR A 136 -21.59 -15.32 4.64
CA TYR A 136 -22.58 -14.37 5.14
C TYR A 136 -23.67 -15.06 5.97
N ARG A 137 -24.14 -16.24 5.54
CA ARG A 137 -25.17 -17.00 6.28
C ARG A 137 -24.72 -17.42 7.68
N LYS A 138 -23.42 -17.58 7.91
CA LYS A 138 -22.87 -17.90 9.25
C LYS A 138 -23.01 -16.72 10.23
N SER A 139 -22.99 -15.49 9.72
CA SER A 139 -23.16 -14.28 10.52
C SER A 139 -23.97 -13.21 9.77
N PRO A 140 -25.31 -13.36 9.66
CA PRO A 140 -26.15 -12.47 8.84
C PRO A 140 -26.14 -10.99 9.25
N GLN A 141 -25.78 -10.70 10.51
CA GLN A 141 -25.61 -9.35 11.05
C GLN A 141 -24.29 -8.68 10.63
N SER A 142 -23.42 -9.38 9.88
CA SER A 142 -22.13 -8.84 9.47
C SER A 142 -22.27 -7.78 8.36
N THR A 143 -21.51 -6.70 8.51
CA THR A 143 -21.37 -5.67 7.47
C THR A 143 -20.20 -5.99 6.57
N TRP A 144 -20.40 -5.80 5.27
CA TRP A 144 -19.44 -6.01 4.21
C TRP A 144 -19.30 -4.74 3.38
N ILE A 145 -18.13 -4.54 2.79
CA ILE A 145 -17.82 -3.41 1.92
C ILE A 145 -17.53 -3.92 0.53
N MET A 146 -18.27 -3.41 -0.47
CA MET A 146 -18.01 -3.66 -1.87
C MET A 146 -17.12 -2.58 -2.46
N LYS A 147 -16.12 -3.01 -3.22
CA LYS A 147 -15.16 -2.11 -3.86
C LYS A 147 -14.86 -2.59 -5.28
N PRO A 148 -14.80 -1.71 -6.28
CA PRO A 148 -14.32 -2.08 -7.61
C PRO A 148 -12.83 -2.45 -7.54
N CYS A 149 -12.41 -3.47 -8.30
CA CYS A 149 -11.05 -4.01 -8.19
C CYS A 149 -9.94 -3.04 -8.63
N GLY A 150 -10.23 -2.22 -9.65
CA GLY A 150 -9.26 -1.31 -10.29
C GLY A 150 -9.48 0.18 -10.02
N LYS A 151 -10.50 0.55 -9.24
CA LYS A 151 -10.78 1.96 -8.89
C LYS A 151 -10.18 2.34 -7.54
N SER A 152 -9.94 3.63 -7.37
CA SER A 152 -9.39 4.25 -6.15
C SER A 152 -10.25 5.44 -5.71
N GLN A 153 -9.82 6.16 -4.67
CA GLN A 153 -10.47 7.40 -4.19
C GLN A 153 -11.91 7.25 -3.67
N GLY A 154 -12.31 6.04 -3.27
CA GLY A 154 -13.66 5.79 -2.74
C GLY A 154 -14.75 5.65 -3.81
N ALA A 155 -14.41 5.75 -5.11
CA ALA A 155 -15.39 5.68 -6.19
C ALA A 155 -16.01 4.28 -6.30
N GLY A 156 -17.35 4.21 -6.32
CA GLY A 156 -18.10 2.96 -6.47
C GLY A 156 -18.11 2.05 -5.23
N ILE A 157 -17.69 2.56 -4.07
CA ILE A 157 -17.72 1.83 -2.81
C ILE A 157 -19.09 1.95 -2.15
N PHE A 158 -19.62 0.83 -1.64
CA PHE A 158 -20.86 0.82 -0.86
C PHE A 158 -20.85 -0.31 0.17
N LEU A 159 -21.65 -0.15 1.23
CA LEU A 159 -21.80 -1.14 2.30
C LEU A 159 -22.99 -2.07 2.06
N ILE A 160 -22.82 -3.33 2.47
CA ILE A 160 -23.84 -4.37 2.43
C ILE A 160 -24.00 -4.96 3.81
N ASN A 161 -25.21 -4.85 4.35
CA ASN A 161 -25.63 -5.50 5.59
C ASN A 161 -26.78 -6.50 5.35
N LYS A 162 -27.34 -6.56 4.14
CA LYS A 162 -28.43 -7.47 3.74
C LYS A 162 -28.17 -8.02 2.34
N LEU A 163 -28.32 -9.33 2.15
CA LEU A 163 -28.17 -9.98 0.83
C LEU A 163 -29.09 -9.43 -0.26
N SER A 164 -30.23 -8.84 0.12
CA SER A 164 -31.14 -8.18 -0.82
C SER A 164 -30.49 -7.00 -1.54
N LYS A 165 -29.64 -6.20 -0.85
CA LYS A 165 -28.87 -5.11 -1.47
C LYS A 165 -27.93 -5.65 -2.57
N LEU A 166 -27.27 -6.79 -2.32
CA LEU A 166 -26.38 -7.43 -3.31
C LEU A 166 -27.15 -7.93 -4.54
N LYS A 167 -28.32 -8.56 -4.33
CA LYS A 167 -29.16 -9.05 -5.44
C LYS A 167 -29.68 -7.91 -6.30
N LYS A 168 -30.06 -6.79 -5.69
CA LYS A 168 -30.48 -5.57 -6.40
C LYS A 168 -29.36 -5.02 -7.27
N TRP A 169 -28.17 -4.82 -6.70
CA TRP A 169 -26.99 -4.37 -7.44
C TRP A 169 -26.64 -5.30 -8.62
N SER A 170 -26.68 -6.63 -8.41
CA SER A 170 -26.39 -7.59 -9.49
C SER A 170 -27.43 -7.58 -10.61
N ARG A 171 -28.69 -7.22 -10.35
CA ARG A 171 -29.72 -7.06 -11.37
C ARG A 171 -29.53 -5.77 -12.15
N GLU A 172 -29.28 -4.67 -11.45
CA GLU A 172 -29.02 -3.35 -12.06
C GLU A 172 -27.79 -3.37 -12.96
N ALA A 173 -26.74 -4.11 -12.58
CA ALA A 173 -25.54 -4.30 -13.38
C ALA A 173 -25.77 -5.13 -14.67
N LYS A 174 -26.89 -5.84 -14.79
CA LYS A 174 -27.27 -6.62 -15.98
C LYS A 174 -28.19 -5.86 -16.93
N THR A 175 -28.66 -4.67 -16.56
CA THR A 175 -29.61 -3.89 -17.37
C THR A 175 -28.90 -3.15 -18.51
N PRO A 176 -29.30 -3.31 -19.79
CA PRO A 176 -28.61 -2.71 -20.94
C PRO A 176 -28.67 -1.18 -21.03
N LEU A 177 -29.45 -0.50 -20.17
CA LEU A 177 -29.65 0.96 -20.16
C LEU A 177 -28.54 1.77 -19.45
N HIS A 178 -27.48 1.12 -18.95
CA HIS A 178 -26.28 1.80 -18.45
C HIS A 178 -25.06 1.43 -19.30
N PRO A 179 -24.77 2.17 -20.41
CA PRO A 179 -23.64 1.92 -21.29
C PRO A 179 -22.27 2.05 -20.60
N GLN A 180 -22.23 2.69 -19.42
CA GLN A 180 -21.02 2.89 -18.61
C GLN A 180 -20.60 1.63 -17.82
N LEU A 181 -21.47 0.62 -17.70
CA LEU A 181 -21.19 -0.66 -17.04
C LEU A 181 -20.96 -1.82 -18.06
N GLY A 182 -20.71 -1.48 -19.32
CA GLY A 182 -20.59 -2.41 -20.45
C GLY A 182 -19.32 -3.29 -20.46
N SER A 183 -18.35 -3.03 -19.60
CA SER A 183 -17.28 -3.99 -19.27
C SER A 183 -17.62 -4.64 -17.94
N LYS A 184 -17.54 -5.98 -17.83
CA LYS A 184 -17.68 -6.74 -16.57
C LYS A 184 -16.74 -6.18 -15.49
N GLU A 185 -17.17 -5.15 -14.77
CA GLU A 185 -16.35 -4.53 -13.73
C GLU A 185 -16.27 -5.53 -12.57
N SER A 186 -15.07 -6.04 -12.30
CA SER A 186 -14.83 -6.97 -11.21
C SER A 186 -14.90 -6.23 -9.88
N TYR A 187 -15.54 -6.83 -8.89
CA TYR A 187 -15.66 -6.27 -7.54
C TYR A 187 -15.07 -7.23 -6.51
N VAL A 188 -14.50 -6.66 -5.45
CA VAL A 188 -14.25 -7.40 -4.22
C VAL A 188 -15.33 -7.07 -3.19
N ILE A 189 -15.74 -8.09 -2.44
CA ILE A 189 -16.56 -7.94 -1.24
C ILE A 189 -15.73 -8.38 -0.03
N SER A 190 -15.47 -7.44 0.87
CA SER A 190 -14.61 -7.64 2.04
C SER A 190 -15.40 -7.45 3.33
N ARG A 191 -15.07 -8.20 4.39
CA ARG A 191 -15.63 -7.97 5.71
C ARG A 191 -15.26 -6.55 6.15
N TYR A 192 -16.26 -5.75 6.51
CA TYR A 192 -16.05 -4.39 6.99
C TYR A 192 -15.50 -4.43 8.42
N ILE A 193 -14.47 -3.62 8.69
CA ILE A 193 -13.91 -3.45 10.03
C ILE A 193 -14.83 -2.49 10.78
N ASP A 194 -15.76 -3.07 11.55
CA ASP A 194 -16.84 -2.37 12.25
C ASP A 194 -16.41 -1.83 13.64
N ASN A 195 -15.28 -2.29 14.16
CA ASN A 195 -14.66 -1.89 15.43
C ASN A 195 -13.31 -1.15 15.25
N PRO A 196 -13.20 -0.11 14.40
CA PRO A 196 -11.93 0.59 14.20
C PRO A 196 -11.47 1.29 15.50
N LEU A 197 -10.16 1.46 15.65
CA LEU A 197 -9.61 2.38 16.64
C LEU A 197 -10.12 3.80 16.32
N LEU A 198 -10.62 4.50 17.34
CA LEU A 198 -11.14 5.85 17.22
C LEU A 198 -10.27 6.83 18.00
N ILE A 199 -10.04 8.01 17.44
CA ILE A 199 -9.43 9.14 18.16
C ILE A 199 -10.43 10.29 18.10
N GLY A 200 -10.79 10.82 19.28
CA GLY A 200 -11.87 11.81 19.39
C GLY A 200 -13.23 11.31 18.87
N GLY A 201 -13.45 9.99 18.89
CA GLY A 201 -14.65 9.36 18.34
C GLY A 201 -14.69 9.30 16.81
N LYS A 202 -13.61 9.64 16.10
CA LYS A 202 -13.55 9.64 14.63
C LYS A 202 -12.74 8.46 14.12
N LYS A 203 -13.23 7.84 13.05
CA LYS A 203 -12.53 6.78 12.31
C LYS A 203 -11.40 7.38 11.48
N PHE A 204 -10.32 6.63 11.31
CA PHE A 204 -9.22 6.99 10.43
C PHE A 204 -8.59 5.76 9.76
N ASP A 205 -7.86 6.02 8.68
CA ASP A 205 -6.91 5.06 8.10
C ASP A 205 -5.50 5.68 8.10
N LEU A 206 -4.48 4.85 7.97
CA LEU A 206 -3.08 5.26 7.84
C LEU A 206 -2.64 5.15 6.40
N ARG A 207 -2.04 6.23 5.88
CA ARG A 207 -1.25 6.24 4.65
C ARG A 207 0.24 6.16 5.00
N LEU A 208 0.86 5.05 4.66
CA LEU A 208 2.31 4.84 4.71
C LEU A 208 2.90 4.79 3.29
N TYR A 209 4.17 5.16 3.13
CA TYR A 209 4.87 5.10 1.85
C TYR A 209 5.98 4.07 1.92
N VAL A 210 5.97 3.12 0.97
CA VAL A 210 6.94 2.03 0.92
C VAL A 210 7.60 2.05 -0.45
N LEU A 211 8.91 2.23 -0.48
CA LEU A 211 9.73 2.22 -1.69
C LEU A 211 10.27 0.80 -1.91
N ILE A 212 10.06 0.26 -3.11
CA ILE A 212 10.57 -1.04 -3.54
C ILE A 212 11.56 -0.78 -4.67
N THR A 213 12.78 -1.23 -4.50
CA THR A 213 13.86 -1.05 -5.50
C THR A 213 14.10 -2.33 -6.32
N SER A 214 13.66 -3.48 -5.79
CA SER A 214 13.75 -4.78 -6.43
C SER A 214 12.79 -5.77 -5.75
N PHE A 215 12.22 -6.71 -6.53
CA PHE A 215 11.48 -7.85 -5.99
C PHE A 215 12.30 -9.15 -5.96
N ARG A 216 13.44 -9.20 -6.67
CA ARG A 216 14.34 -10.37 -6.74
C ARG A 216 15.81 -9.94 -6.88
N PRO A 217 16.57 -9.87 -5.77
CA PRO A 217 16.15 -10.06 -4.37
C PRO A 217 15.18 -8.97 -3.89
N LEU A 218 14.30 -9.26 -2.94
CA LEU A 218 13.35 -8.27 -2.41
C LEU A 218 14.07 -7.22 -1.58
N LYS A 219 13.93 -5.96 -2.00
CA LYS A 219 14.48 -4.76 -1.33
C LYS A 219 13.39 -3.72 -1.17
N ALA A 220 13.04 -3.42 0.08
CA ALA A 220 11.99 -2.47 0.41
C ALA A 220 12.34 -1.60 1.61
N TYR A 221 11.87 -0.36 1.56
CA TYR A 221 12.16 0.70 2.52
C TYR A 221 10.86 1.39 2.94
N LEU A 222 10.66 1.60 4.24
CA LEU A 222 9.52 2.32 4.80
C LEU A 222 9.91 3.76 5.02
N PHE A 223 9.15 4.70 4.43
CA PHE A 223 9.34 6.10 4.72
C PHE A 223 8.84 6.39 6.15
N GLN A 224 9.68 7.03 6.97
CA GLN A 224 9.36 7.37 8.36
C GLN A 224 8.16 8.31 8.48
N HIS A 225 7.85 9.07 7.42
CA HIS A 225 6.69 9.95 7.39
C HIS A 225 5.50 9.30 6.70
N GLY A 226 4.33 9.58 7.26
CA GLY A 226 3.03 9.22 6.71
C GLY A 226 1.96 10.05 7.41
N PHE A 227 0.69 9.70 7.21
CA PHE A 227 -0.38 10.36 7.94
C PHE A 227 -1.60 9.48 8.15
N CYS A 228 -2.27 9.69 9.27
CA CYS A 228 -3.64 9.27 9.50
C CYS A 228 -4.59 10.21 8.75
N ARG A 229 -5.59 9.67 8.06
CA ARG A 229 -6.70 10.41 7.43
C ARG A 229 -7.98 10.17 8.20
N PHE A 230 -8.53 11.22 8.79
CA PHE A 230 -9.74 11.16 9.59
C PHE A 230 -11.00 11.37 8.76
N CYS A 231 -12.09 10.70 9.15
CA CYS A 231 -13.43 11.12 8.77
C CYS A 231 -13.75 12.48 9.41
N THR A 232 -14.57 13.29 8.76
CA THR A 232 -15.04 14.58 9.28
C THR A 232 -16.04 14.39 10.41
N VAL A 233 -16.89 13.36 10.32
CA VAL A 233 -17.95 13.03 11.27
C VAL A 233 -17.51 11.96 12.28
N LYS A 234 -18.10 11.97 13.48
CA LYS A 234 -17.92 10.91 14.49
C LYS A 234 -18.39 9.57 13.93
N TYR A 235 -17.71 8.51 14.33
CA TYR A 235 -18.02 7.16 13.89
C TYR A 235 -19.29 6.66 14.57
N ASP A 236 -20.25 6.21 13.75
CA ASP A 236 -21.48 5.56 14.19
C ASP A 236 -21.68 4.27 13.37
N THR A 237 -22.16 3.22 14.03
CA THR A 237 -22.49 1.92 13.43
C THR A 237 -23.98 1.73 13.22
N SER A 238 -24.80 2.73 13.56
CA SER A 238 -26.25 2.68 13.41
C SER A 238 -26.65 2.43 11.95
N VAL A 239 -27.68 1.60 11.75
CA VAL A 239 -28.15 1.19 10.42
C VAL A 239 -28.59 2.38 9.57
N THR A 240 -29.02 3.46 10.21
CA THR A 240 -29.39 4.75 9.61
C THR A 240 -28.22 5.46 8.94
N GLU A 241 -27.00 5.30 9.46
CA GLU A 241 -25.80 5.97 8.95
C GLU A 241 -24.98 5.10 7.98
N LEU A 242 -25.38 3.84 7.73
CA LEU A 242 -24.64 2.95 6.80
C LEU A 242 -24.57 3.46 5.36
N ASP A 243 -25.55 4.26 4.94
CA ASP A 243 -25.54 4.89 3.62
C ASP A 243 -24.81 6.26 3.65
N ASN A 244 -24.44 6.77 4.83
CA ASN A 244 -23.64 7.98 5.00
C ASN A 244 -22.14 7.69 4.81
N MET A 245 -21.66 7.87 3.57
CA MET A 245 -20.26 7.63 3.20
C MET A 245 -19.26 8.49 3.99
N TYR A 246 -19.65 9.64 4.55
CA TYR A 246 -18.74 10.52 5.30
C TYR A 246 -18.32 9.94 6.66
N VAL A 247 -19.11 9.03 7.23
CA VAL A 247 -18.80 8.32 8.48
C VAL A 247 -17.82 7.17 8.22
N HIS A 248 -17.91 6.55 7.04
CA HIS A 248 -17.29 5.25 6.77
C HIS A 248 -16.05 5.29 5.86
N LEU A 249 -15.93 6.31 5.00
CA LEU A 249 -14.84 6.46 4.03
C LEU A 249 -13.96 7.65 4.35
N THR A 250 -12.69 7.41 4.60
CA THR A 250 -11.68 8.40 5.00
C THR A 250 -11.01 9.12 3.82
N ASN A 251 -11.36 8.78 2.58
CA ASN A 251 -10.74 9.37 1.38
C ASN A 251 -11.00 10.89 1.30
N VAL A 252 -9.95 11.68 1.05
CA VAL A 252 -10.04 13.15 0.91
C VAL A 252 -11.03 13.57 -0.18
N SER A 253 -11.15 12.80 -1.27
CA SER A 253 -12.13 13.02 -2.34
C SER A 253 -13.58 13.05 -1.83
N VAL A 254 -13.89 12.23 -0.82
CA VAL A 254 -15.19 12.21 -0.13
C VAL A 254 -15.22 13.29 0.94
N GLN A 255 -14.20 13.33 1.81
CA GLN A 255 -14.20 14.16 3.02
C GLN A 255 -14.15 15.68 2.77
N LYS A 256 -13.58 16.13 1.65
CA LYS A 256 -13.50 17.58 1.31
C LYS A 256 -14.87 18.25 1.11
N HIS A 257 -15.93 17.45 0.94
CA HIS A 257 -17.29 17.94 0.79
C HIS A 257 -18.08 17.93 2.11
N GLY A 258 -17.49 17.44 3.20
CA GLY A 258 -18.11 17.46 4.53
C GLY A 258 -18.06 18.86 5.16
N GLY A 259 -19.12 19.26 5.85
CA GLY A 259 -19.25 20.60 6.45
C GLY A 259 -18.18 20.93 7.49
N ASP A 260 -17.66 19.91 8.21
CA ASP A 260 -16.62 20.07 9.24
C ASP A 260 -15.19 19.86 8.71
N TYR A 261 -14.98 19.91 7.38
CA TYR A 261 -13.65 19.74 6.81
C TYR A 261 -12.74 20.93 7.16
N ASN A 262 -11.72 20.68 7.96
CA ASN A 262 -10.73 21.69 8.28
C ASN A 262 -9.67 21.77 7.19
N SER A 263 -9.64 22.86 6.43
CA SER A 263 -8.71 23.08 5.32
C SER A 263 -7.25 23.31 5.76
N LEU A 264 -7.00 23.72 7.02
CA LEU A 264 -5.65 24.00 7.52
C LEU A 264 -4.85 22.71 7.77
N HIS A 265 -5.46 21.71 8.41
CA HIS A 265 -4.81 20.41 8.67
C HIS A 265 -5.34 19.27 7.79
N GLY A 266 -6.42 19.49 7.02
CA GLY A 266 -6.99 18.54 6.07
C GLY A 266 -7.59 17.28 6.69
N GLY A 267 -7.92 17.30 7.99
CA GLY A 267 -8.29 16.10 8.73
C GLY A 267 -7.15 15.07 8.81
N LYS A 268 -5.89 15.52 8.81
CA LYS A 268 -4.71 14.64 8.87
C LYS A 268 -3.94 14.81 10.17
N MET A 269 -3.35 13.71 10.62
CA MET A 269 -2.37 13.69 11.71
C MET A 269 -1.14 12.93 11.23
N SER A 270 0.07 13.45 11.47
CA SER A 270 1.29 12.74 11.09
C SER A 270 1.43 11.41 11.84
N ILE A 271 2.15 10.46 11.25
CA ILE A 271 2.45 9.18 11.90
C ILE A 271 3.25 9.37 13.19
N GLN A 272 4.12 10.39 13.26
CA GLN A 272 4.85 10.72 14.48
C GLN A 272 3.92 11.19 15.60
N ASN A 273 2.94 12.05 15.30
CA ASN A 273 1.95 12.47 16.28
C ASN A 273 1.03 11.32 16.68
N PHE A 274 0.70 10.41 15.74
CA PHE A 274 -0.04 9.19 16.04
C PHE A 274 0.73 8.28 17.00
N ARG A 275 2.03 8.08 16.77
CA ARG A 275 2.90 7.30 17.65
C ARG A 275 2.94 7.92 19.04
N LEU A 276 3.20 9.22 19.16
CA LEU A 276 3.22 9.93 20.44
C LEU A 276 1.87 9.82 21.18
N TYR A 277 0.75 9.94 20.45
CA TYR A 277 -0.58 9.74 21.01
C TYR A 277 -0.76 8.33 21.59
N LEU A 278 -0.35 7.29 20.86
CA LEU A 278 -0.43 5.91 21.35
C LEU A 278 0.51 5.65 22.53
N GLU A 279 1.73 6.18 22.50
CA GLU A 279 2.67 6.06 23.62
C GLU A 279 2.10 6.69 24.89
N GLY A 280 1.51 7.87 24.77
CA GLY A 280 0.88 8.58 25.88
C GLY A 280 -0.42 7.94 26.40
N THR A 281 -1.19 7.23 25.56
CA THR A 281 -2.50 6.67 25.93
C THR A 281 -2.51 5.17 26.21
N ARG A 282 -1.58 4.42 25.61
CA ARG A 282 -1.50 2.94 25.67
C ARG A 282 -0.14 2.43 26.15
N GLY A 283 0.87 3.29 26.20
CA GLY A 283 2.23 2.94 26.60
C GLY A 283 3.13 2.55 25.42
N ARG A 284 4.44 2.67 25.65
CA ARG A 284 5.47 2.49 24.62
C ARG A 284 5.52 1.07 24.05
N SER A 285 5.54 0.05 24.90
CA SER A 285 5.62 -1.36 24.47
C SER A 285 4.47 -1.77 23.54
N VAL A 286 3.25 -1.36 23.87
CA VAL A 286 2.05 -1.61 23.05
C VAL A 286 2.15 -0.89 21.70
N THR A 287 2.67 0.33 21.71
CA THR A 287 2.87 1.12 20.50
C THR A 287 3.93 0.50 19.60
N ASP A 288 5.09 0.16 20.16
CA ASP A 288 6.19 -0.47 19.43
C ASP A 288 5.73 -1.78 18.78
N LYS A 289 4.95 -2.59 19.50
CA LYS A 289 4.35 -3.81 18.95
C LYS A 289 3.44 -3.53 17.76
N LEU A 290 2.52 -2.57 17.86
CA LEU A 290 1.62 -2.22 16.75
C LEU A 290 2.41 -1.77 15.50
N PHE A 291 3.45 -0.97 15.68
CA PHE A 291 4.30 -0.55 14.55
C PHE A 291 5.08 -1.72 13.95
N ALA A 292 5.56 -2.66 14.77
CA ALA A 292 6.17 -3.90 14.28
C ALA A 292 5.15 -4.77 13.51
N ASP A 293 3.90 -4.90 14.00
CA ASP A 293 2.82 -5.62 13.32
C ASP A 293 2.47 -4.95 11.96
N MET A 294 2.56 -3.62 11.86
CA MET A 294 2.42 -2.89 10.60
C MET A 294 3.58 -3.13 9.63
N GLN A 295 4.82 -3.22 10.10
CA GLN A 295 5.95 -3.58 9.24
C GLN A 295 5.84 -5.03 8.76
N TRP A 296 5.41 -5.93 9.65
CA TRP A 296 5.21 -7.35 9.37
C TRP A 296 4.21 -7.59 8.24
N LEU A 297 3.02 -6.96 8.30
CA LEU A 297 2.03 -7.10 7.22
C LEU A 297 2.53 -6.52 5.89
N ILE A 298 3.32 -5.43 5.90
CA ILE A 298 3.90 -4.86 4.69
C ILE A 298 4.87 -5.86 4.06
N VAL A 299 5.85 -6.36 4.83
CA VAL A 299 6.85 -7.32 4.35
C VAL A 299 6.18 -8.58 3.80
N HIS A 300 5.22 -9.15 4.51
CA HIS A 300 4.55 -10.37 4.03
C HIS A 300 3.60 -10.15 2.85
N SER A 301 3.03 -8.95 2.70
CA SER A 301 2.30 -8.61 1.47
C SER A 301 3.22 -8.49 0.26
N LEU A 302 4.44 -7.97 0.44
CA LEU A 302 5.47 -7.91 -0.61
C LEU A 302 5.98 -9.31 -0.97
N LYS A 303 6.32 -10.15 0.02
CA LYS A 303 6.73 -11.54 -0.19
C LYS A 303 5.67 -12.36 -0.94
N ALA A 304 4.40 -12.13 -0.66
CA ALA A 304 3.31 -12.82 -1.36
C ALA A 304 3.24 -12.51 -2.87
N VAL A 305 3.71 -11.32 -3.27
CA VAL A 305 3.66 -10.82 -4.66
C VAL A 305 5.01 -10.98 -5.37
N ALA A 306 6.13 -11.02 -4.66
CA ALA A 306 7.47 -11.14 -5.22
C ALA A 306 7.65 -12.23 -6.32
N PRO A 307 7.09 -13.45 -6.18
CA PRO A 307 7.26 -14.49 -7.21
C PRO A 307 6.64 -14.15 -8.57
N VAL A 308 5.61 -13.29 -8.60
CA VAL A 308 4.89 -12.92 -9.83
C VAL A 308 5.31 -11.56 -10.38
N MET A 309 6.07 -10.76 -9.62
CA MET A 309 6.51 -9.44 -10.06
C MET A 309 7.57 -9.53 -11.16
N ALA A 310 7.47 -8.60 -12.11
CA ALA A 310 8.49 -8.39 -13.11
C ALA A 310 9.80 -8.02 -12.42
N ASN A 311 10.88 -8.66 -12.85
CA ASN A 311 12.22 -8.41 -12.32
C ASN A 311 13.02 -7.63 -13.35
N ASP A 312 12.86 -6.31 -13.33
CA ASP A 312 13.61 -5.41 -14.20
C ASP A 312 14.36 -4.39 -13.33
N ARG A 313 15.66 -4.23 -13.59
CA ARG A 313 16.54 -3.40 -12.78
C ARG A 313 16.38 -1.91 -13.04
N HIS A 314 15.76 -1.51 -14.15
CA HIS A 314 15.45 -0.11 -14.43
C HIS A 314 14.27 0.37 -13.57
N CYS A 315 13.46 -0.54 -13.02
CA CYS A 315 12.27 -0.21 -12.25
C CYS A 315 12.58 0.09 -10.76
N PHE A 316 11.83 1.00 -10.20
CA PHE A 316 11.56 1.09 -8.76
C PHE A 316 10.09 1.47 -8.58
N GLU A 317 9.54 1.38 -7.37
CA GLU A 317 8.17 1.86 -7.17
C GLU A 317 7.92 2.32 -5.74
N CYS A 318 7.24 3.46 -5.60
CA CYS A 318 6.72 3.92 -4.31
C CYS A 318 5.23 3.60 -4.22
N TYR A 319 4.87 2.70 -3.31
CA TYR A 319 3.49 2.34 -3.03
C TYR A 319 2.96 3.11 -1.82
N GLY A 320 1.70 3.53 -1.88
CA GLY A 320 0.94 4.02 -0.73
C GLY A 320 0.17 2.88 -0.07
N TYR A 321 0.56 2.48 1.13
CA TYR A 321 -0.14 1.47 1.93
C TYR A 321 -1.25 2.11 2.76
N ASP A 322 -2.46 1.56 2.65
CA ASP A 322 -3.63 1.99 3.41
C ASP A 322 -3.97 0.93 4.46
N ILE A 323 -3.76 1.28 5.73
CA ILE A 323 -3.96 0.38 6.88
C ILE A 323 -5.06 0.93 7.78
N ILE A 324 -5.93 0.06 8.26
CA ILE A 324 -6.87 0.38 9.35
C ILE A 324 -6.45 -0.39 10.59
N ILE A 325 -6.49 0.25 11.74
CA ILE A 325 -6.22 -0.38 13.03
C ILE A 325 -7.57 -0.59 13.72
N ASP A 326 -7.81 -1.80 14.25
CA ASP A 326 -9.00 -2.06 15.06
C ASP A 326 -8.81 -1.68 16.53
N ASN A 327 -9.89 -1.73 17.30
CA ASN A 327 -9.87 -1.35 18.72
C ASN A 327 -9.03 -2.30 19.61
N ALA A 328 -8.65 -3.48 19.10
CA ALA A 328 -7.70 -4.38 19.76
C ALA A 328 -6.24 -4.10 19.36
N LEU A 329 -5.99 -2.97 18.67
CA LEU A 329 -4.69 -2.57 18.14
C LEU A 329 -4.12 -3.59 17.15
N LYS A 330 -4.98 -4.26 16.39
CA LYS A 330 -4.54 -5.10 15.28
C LYS A 330 -4.61 -4.31 13.98
N PRO A 331 -3.51 -4.26 13.20
CA PRO A 331 -3.51 -3.61 11.90
C PRO A 331 -4.07 -4.52 10.80
N TRP A 332 -4.80 -3.91 9.87
CA TRP A 332 -5.43 -4.55 8.73
C TRP A 332 -5.03 -3.84 7.44
N LEU A 333 -4.44 -4.58 6.50
CA LEU A 333 -4.15 -4.09 5.16
C LEU A 333 -5.45 -3.96 4.36
N VAL A 334 -5.77 -2.76 3.92
CA VAL A 334 -7.03 -2.46 3.22
C VAL A 334 -6.83 -2.31 1.71
N GLU A 335 -5.80 -1.59 1.31
CA GLU A 335 -5.39 -1.46 -0.08
C GLU A 335 -3.93 -1.03 -0.19
N VAL A 336 -3.34 -1.30 -1.34
CA VAL A 336 -2.03 -0.77 -1.74
C VAL A 336 -2.22 0.02 -3.02
N ASN A 337 -1.75 1.25 -3.05
CA ASN A 337 -1.93 2.17 -4.16
C ASN A 337 -0.61 2.37 -4.90
N ALA A 338 -0.56 1.95 -6.17
CA ALA A 338 0.47 2.41 -7.09
C ALA A 338 0.25 3.90 -7.41
N SER A 339 1.34 4.64 -7.65
CA SER A 339 1.30 6.09 -7.88
C SER A 339 0.49 6.86 -6.81
N PRO A 340 0.85 6.78 -5.51
CA PRO A 340 0.12 7.49 -4.48
C PRO A 340 0.07 9.00 -4.77
N SER A 341 -1.09 9.63 -4.55
CA SER A 341 -1.31 11.01 -4.94
C SER A 341 -0.25 11.96 -4.39
N LEU A 342 0.40 12.71 -5.29
CA LEU A 342 1.38 13.74 -4.96
C LEU A 342 0.76 15.14 -4.80
N GLN A 343 -0.58 15.25 -4.86
CA GLN A 343 -1.27 16.53 -4.67
C GLN A 343 -1.08 17.04 -3.24
N SER A 344 -0.50 18.24 -3.08
CA SER A 344 -0.30 18.84 -1.77
C SER A 344 -1.52 19.69 -1.40
N THR A 345 -2.32 19.23 -0.43
CA THR A 345 -3.50 19.97 0.05
C THR A 345 -3.20 20.86 1.24
N THR A 346 -2.13 20.57 1.98
CA THR A 346 -1.65 21.38 3.12
C THR A 346 -0.16 21.66 2.99
N HIS A 347 0.36 22.59 3.79
CA HIS A 347 1.80 22.86 3.85
C HIS A 347 2.60 21.62 4.29
N SER A 348 2.09 20.89 5.27
CA SER A 348 2.68 19.64 5.75
C SER A 348 2.72 18.56 4.65
N ASP A 349 1.68 18.44 3.82
CA ASP A 349 1.71 17.53 2.66
C ASP A 349 2.83 17.89 1.70
N ARG A 350 3.02 19.19 1.42
CA ARG A 350 4.04 19.67 0.49
C ARG A 350 5.44 19.32 0.97
N ILE A 351 5.73 19.55 2.26
CA ILE A 351 7.02 19.20 2.87
C ILE A 351 7.24 17.69 2.80
N LEU A 352 6.26 16.90 3.26
CA LEU A 352 6.36 15.44 3.29
C LEU A 352 6.62 14.88 1.90
N LYS A 353 5.86 15.33 0.90
CA LYS A 353 5.96 14.82 -0.47
C LYS A 353 7.23 15.27 -1.16
N TYR A 354 7.65 16.51 -0.93
CA TYR A 354 8.95 16.97 -1.43
C TYR A 354 10.08 16.09 -0.89
N LYS A 355 10.12 15.84 0.43
CA LYS A 355 11.11 14.95 1.07
C LYS A 355 11.02 13.51 0.55
N LEU A 356 9.81 12.99 0.37
CA LEU A 356 9.59 11.64 -0.16
C LEU A 356 10.25 11.48 -1.53
N ILE A 357 9.99 12.40 -2.47
CA ILE A 357 10.59 12.35 -3.81
C ILE A 357 12.12 12.52 -3.71
N ASP A 358 12.58 13.46 -2.88
CA ASP A 358 14.00 13.72 -2.67
C ASP A 358 14.74 12.45 -2.22
N ASN A 359 14.25 11.79 -1.18
CA ASN A 359 14.87 10.59 -0.62
C ASN A 359 14.70 9.37 -1.53
N ILE A 360 13.59 9.26 -2.28
CA ILE A 360 13.44 8.20 -3.30
C ILE A 360 14.59 8.30 -4.31
N VAL A 361 14.87 9.50 -4.83
CA VAL A 361 15.95 9.70 -5.81
C VAL A 361 17.31 9.33 -5.19
N SER A 362 17.56 9.73 -3.94
CA SER A 362 18.80 9.37 -3.22
C SER A 362 19.01 7.87 -3.03
N VAL A 363 17.92 7.09 -2.93
CA VAL A 363 17.99 5.62 -2.81
C VAL A 363 18.20 4.95 -4.17
N VAL A 364 17.48 5.40 -5.21
CA VAL A 364 17.42 4.68 -6.50
C VAL A 364 18.52 5.09 -7.49
N VAL A 365 19.11 6.28 -7.31
CA VAL A 365 20.22 6.77 -8.14
C VAL A 365 21.54 6.52 -7.40
N PRO A 366 22.58 6.00 -8.07
CA PRO A 366 23.86 5.75 -7.41
C PRO A 366 24.53 7.05 -6.94
N PRO A 367 25.50 6.98 -6.00
CA PRO A 367 26.20 8.16 -5.47
C PRO A 367 26.87 9.05 -6.52
N GLY A 368 27.22 8.50 -7.70
CA GLY A 368 27.74 9.26 -8.84
C GLY A 368 26.70 10.19 -9.50
N GLY A 369 25.43 10.15 -9.08
CA GLY A 369 24.36 11.05 -9.53
C GLY A 369 23.76 10.72 -10.89
N ILE A 370 24.36 9.80 -11.65
CA ILE A 370 23.89 9.35 -12.96
C ILE A 370 23.09 8.05 -12.78
N PRO A 371 21.83 7.98 -13.22
CA PRO A 371 21.07 6.73 -13.23
C PRO A 371 21.85 5.58 -13.86
N ASP A 372 21.89 4.42 -13.20
CA ASP A 372 22.51 3.19 -13.70
C ASP A 372 21.71 1.98 -13.21
N ALA A 373 21.10 1.22 -14.11
CA ALA A 373 20.32 0.03 -13.82
C ALA A 373 21.17 -1.13 -13.25
N ARG A 374 22.49 -1.07 -13.36
CA ARG A 374 23.41 -2.04 -12.74
C ARG A 374 23.70 -1.70 -11.28
N TRP A 375 23.36 -0.49 -10.82
CA TRP A 375 23.41 -0.14 -9.41
C TRP A 375 22.50 -1.10 -8.62
N ASN A 376 23.06 -1.74 -7.61
CA ASN A 376 22.34 -2.75 -6.84
C ASN A 376 21.32 -2.15 -5.84
N LYS A 377 21.17 -0.81 -5.84
CA LYS A 377 20.21 -0.06 -5.01
C LYS A 377 20.33 -0.39 -3.52
N ILE A 378 21.57 -0.50 -3.05
CA ILE A 378 21.92 -0.58 -1.62
C ILE A 378 22.56 0.76 -1.23
N PRO A 379 21.74 1.77 -0.85
CA PRO A 379 22.24 3.09 -0.48
C PRO A 379 23.04 3.06 0.82
N THR A 380 23.88 4.07 1.05
CA THR A 380 24.50 4.28 2.37
C THR A 380 23.45 4.74 3.38
N PRO A 381 23.72 4.64 4.70
CA PRO A 381 22.80 5.13 5.72
C PRO A 381 22.40 6.60 5.54
N GLU A 382 23.30 7.45 5.04
CA GLU A 382 23.03 8.86 4.75
C GLU A 382 22.10 9.03 3.54
N ALA A 383 22.27 8.19 2.51
CA ALA A 383 21.46 8.23 1.29
C ALA A 383 20.03 7.69 1.49
N LEU A 384 19.78 6.92 2.56
CA LEU A 384 18.43 6.51 2.96
C LEU A 384 17.55 7.72 3.37
N GLY A 385 18.16 8.78 3.92
CA GLY A 385 17.40 9.92 4.42
C GLY A 385 16.37 9.50 5.47
N ASP A 386 15.10 9.83 5.24
CA ASP A 386 13.98 9.47 6.12
C ASP A 386 13.39 8.06 5.79
N PHE A 387 14.14 7.17 5.15
CA PHE A 387 13.75 5.76 4.93
C PHE A 387 14.40 4.80 5.93
N ASP A 388 13.58 3.90 6.48
CA ASP A 388 14.04 2.72 7.23
C ASP A 388 14.09 1.50 6.30
N VAL A 389 15.10 0.65 6.43
CA VAL A 389 15.15 -0.64 5.71
C VAL A 389 14.10 -1.58 6.31
N LEU A 390 13.11 -2.00 5.50
CA LEU A 390 12.14 -3.01 5.92
C LEU A 390 12.65 -4.42 5.68
N ILE A 391 13.21 -4.64 4.50
CA ILE A 391 13.76 -5.93 4.08
C ILE A 391 14.78 -5.67 2.95
N ASP A 392 15.92 -6.34 3.05
CA ASP A 392 16.89 -6.49 1.97
C ASP A 392 17.38 -7.94 2.03
N GLU A 393 16.81 -8.80 1.18
CA GLU A 393 17.13 -10.23 1.19
C GLU A 393 18.61 -10.49 0.90
N GLU A 394 19.28 -9.61 0.15
CA GLU A 394 20.71 -9.77 -0.15
C GLU A 394 21.58 -9.43 1.06
N LEU A 395 21.20 -8.43 1.87
CA LEU A 395 21.90 -8.14 3.13
C LEU A 395 21.66 -9.26 4.15
N MET A 396 20.44 -9.78 4.24
CA MET A 396 20.11 -10.90 5.13
C MET A 396 20.92 -12.16 4.79
N GLU A 397 21.02 -12.52 3.50
CA GLU A 397 21.83 -13.66 3.05
C GLU A 397 23.32 -13.47 3.39
N LYS A 398 23.85 -12.24 3.26
CA LYS A 398 25.24 -11.94 3.65
C LYS A 398 25.47 -12.09 5.15
N GLU A 399 24.55 -11.62 5.98
CA GLU A 399 24.62 -11.78 7.44
C GLU A 399 24.56 -13.25 7.86
N ASP A 400 23.69 -14.05 7.24
CA ASP A 400 23.58 -15.48 7.51
C ASP A 400 24.80 -16.28 7.03
N SER A 401 25.46 -15.83 5.96
CA SER A 401 26.69 -16.43 5.43
C SER A 401 27.97 -16.03 6.18
N ALA A 402 27.92 -15.01 7.04
CA ALA A 402 29.08 -14.56 7.81
C ALA A 402 29.44 -15.61 8.89
N PRO A 403 30.71 -16.03 9.01
CA PRO A 403 31.10 -17.00 10.03
C PRO A 403 30.79 -16.41 11.42
N ARG A 404 29.91 -17.08 12.17
CA ARG A 404 29.66 -16.77 13.58
C ARG A 404 30.98 -16.96 14.34
N ASN A 405 31.73 -15.88 14.52
CA ASN A 405 32.92 -15.89 15.35
C ASN A 405 32.50 -16.20 16.79
N SER A 406 32.63 -17.48 17.16
CA SER A 406 32.67 -17.90 18.54
C SER A 406 33.89 -17.29 19.21
N LYS A 407 33.71 -16.17 19.91
CA LYS A 407 34.53 -15.89 21.08
C LYS A 407 33.62 -15.76 22.28
N SER A 408 33.48 -16.91 22.94
CA SER A 408 33.40 -16.96 24.39
C SER A 408 34.46 -16.02 24.97
N ASN A 409 34.04 -15.05 25.75
CA ASN A 409 34.70 -14.76 27.01
C ASN A 409 33.64 -14.42 28.03
N ARG A 410 33.30 -15.45 28.82
CA ARG A 410 32.79 -15.26 30.17
C ARG A 410 33.78 -14.35 30.90
N CYS A 411 33.32 -13.20 31.36
CA CYS A 411 33.76 -12.62 32.62
C CYS A 411 32.53 -12.04 33.31
N LYS A 412 32.01 -12.83 34.26
CA LYS A 412 31.42 -12.32 35.51
C LYS A 412 32.58 -11.86 36.41
N PRO A 413 32.39 -10.98 37.40
CA PRO A 413 31.18 -10.74 38.19
C PRO A 413 30.29 -9.62 37.68
#